data_AF-A0A3M1VQQ6-F1
#
_entry.id   AF-A0A3M1VQQ6-F1
#
_cell.length_a   1.000
_cell.length_b   1.000
_cell.length_c   1.000
_cell.angle_alpha   90.00
_cell.angle_beta   90.00
_cell.angle_gamma   90.00
#
_symmetry.space_group_name_H-M   'P 1'
#
loop_
_entity.id
_entity.type
_entity.pdbx_description
1 polymer ?
#
loop_
_entity_poly.entity_id
_entity_poly.type
_entity_poly.pdbx_seq_one_letter_code
_entity_poly.pdbx_strand_id
1 'polypeptide(L)'
;MFMIFGFKRRKHPLPKFPPAIAPMFRQLCEALPEENIDEYKKEVEAALAAVREEAANNDRINLPLAEKLAERCMHLLSIYPELSEDKRALAIGAIRYFVVEEDPMSESKFAAGFDDDVKVMNHVLEELGLEDQYIELY
;
A
#
# COMPACT_ATOMS: atom_id res chain seq x y z
N MET A 1 -26.67 -5.81 -30.31
CA MET A 1 -25.76 -4.66 -30.12
C MET A 1 -24.77 -5.06 -29.04
N PHE A 2 -23.56 -5.47 -29.42
CA PHE A 2 -22.55 -5.95 -28.47
C PHE A 2 -21.81 -4.74 -27.88
N MET A 3 -21.90 -4.55 -26.57
CA MET A 3 -21.02 -3.63 -25.84
C MET A 3 -19.64 -4.27 -25.73
N ILE A 4 -18.68 -3.69 -26.44
CA ILE A 4 -17.27 -4.01 -26.30
C ILE A 4 -16.79 -3.30 -25.04
N PHE A 5 -16.57 -4.05 -23.96
CA PHE A 5 -15.80 -3.57 -22.81
C PHE A 5 -14.38 -3.26 -23.29
N GLY A 6 -14.08 -1.98 -23.44
CA GLY A 6 -12.74 -1.52 -23.79
C GLY A 6 -11.79 -1.80 -22.64
N PHE A 7 -10.90 -2.78 -22.80
CA PHE A 7 -9.72 -2.92 -21.95
C PHE A 7 -8.89 -1.65 -22.08
N LYS A 8 -8.89 -0.79 -21.05
CA LYS A 8 -7.97 0.36 -20.97
C LYS A 8 -6.55 -0.18 -21.06
N ARG A 9 -5.77 0.32 -22.04
CA ARG A 9 -4.34 0.01 -22.15
C ARG A 9 -3.63 0.57 -20.91
N ARG A 10 -2.86 -0.29 -20.24
CA ARG A 10 -1.98 0.05 -19.12
C ARG A 10 -1.11 1.25 -19.50
N LYS A 11 -1.21 2.36 -18.76
CA LYS A 11 -0.44 3.59 -19.03
C LYS A 11 1.01 3.51 -18.55
N HIS A 12 1.37 2.58 -17.68
CA HIS A 12 2.73 2.35 -17.21
C HIS A 12 3.06 0.86 -17.14
N PRO A 13 4.27 0.42 -17.51
CA PRO A 13 4.74 -0.92 -17.20
C PRO A 13 5.04 -0.97 -15.70
N LEU A 14 4.01 -1.13 -14.88
CA LEU A 14 4.17 -1.37 -13.46
C LEU A 14 4.94 -2.68 -13.24
N PRO A 15 5.76 -2.76 -12.18
CA PRO A 15 6.26 -4.04 -11.73
C PRO A 15 5.08 -4.97 -11.45
N LYS A 16 5.17 -6.21 -11.94
CA LYS A 16 4.09 -7.19 -11.77
C LYS A 16 3.90 -7.45 -10.29
N PHE A 17 2.64 -7.40 -9.84
CA PHE A 17 2.25 -7.80 -8.50
C PHE A 17 2.88 -9.16 -8.14
N PRO A 18 3.63 -9.29 -7.03
CA PRO A 18 4.36 -10.52 -6.74
C PRO A 18 3.40 -11.69 -6.47
N PRO A 19 3.45 -12.78 -7.25
CA PRO A 19 2.50 -13.89 -7.11
C PRO A 19 2.62 -14.60 -5.75
N ALA A 20 3.82 -14.57 -5.14
CA ALA A 20 4.06 -15.12 -3.81
C ALA A 20 3.33 -14.35 -2.70
N ILE A 21 3.07 -13.05 -2.90
CA ILE A 21 2.41 -12.16 -1.92
C ILE A 21 0.88 -12.25 -2.02
N ALA A 22 0.35 -12.68 -3.17
CA ALA A 22 -1.10 -12.69 -3.44
C ALA A 22 -1.97 -13.40 -2.39
N PRO A 23 -1.60 -14.59 -1.87
CA PRO A 23 -2.43 -15.27 -0.87
C PRO A 23 -2.53 -14.48 0.43
N MET A 24 -1.39 -13.96 0.92
CA MET A 24 -1.32 -13.16 2.13
C MET A 24 -2.03 -11.81 1.96
N PHE A 25 -1.77 -11.10 0.86
CA PHE A 25 -2.44 -9.82 0.58
C PHE A 25 -3.96 -9.97 0.56
N ARG A 26 -4.49 -11.04 -0.05
CA ARG A 26 -5.94 -11.32 -0.04
C ARG A 26 -6.51 -11.53 1.37
N GLN A 27 -5.72 -12.06 2.31
CA GLN A 27 -6.15 -12.22 3.71
C GLN A 27 -6.22 -10.88 4.44
N LEU A 28 -5.47 -9.87 3.99
CA LEU A 28 -5.49 -8.53 4.56
C LEU A 28 -6.64 -7.68 4.00
N CYS A 29 -7.13 -8.00 2.80
CA CYS A 29 -8.20 -7.27 2.13
C CYS A 29 -9.56 -7.49 2.80
N GLU A 30 -9.97 -6.53 3.62
CA GLU A 30 -11.26 -6.53 4.30
C GLU A 30 -11.74 -5.09 4.41
N ALA A 31 -12.98 -4.82 3.97
CA ALA A 31 -13.56 -3.50 4.12
C ALA A 31 -13.86 -3.24 5.60
N LEU A 32 -13.47 -2.06 6.06
CA LEU A 32 -13.76 -1.57 7.40
C LEU A 32 -14.94 -0.60 7.42
N PRO A 33 -15.66 -0.55 8.55
CA PRO A 33 -16.55 0.56 8.87
C PRO A 33 -15.80 1.90 8.82
N GLU A 34 -16.49 2.95 8.36
CA GLU A 34 -15.87 4.28 8.17
C GLU A 34 -15.44 4.91 9.50
N GLU A 35 -16.11 4.58 10.59
CA GLU A 35 -15.76 5.02 11.94
C GLU A 35 -14.37 4.58 12.40
N ASN A 36 -13.78 3.54 11.78
CA ASN A 36 -12.45 3.02 12.12
C ASN A 36 -11.32 3.70 11.33
N ILE A 37 -11.63 4.59 10.39
CA ILE A 37 -10.62 5.18 9.49
C ILE A 37 -9.60 6.03 10.25
N ASP A 38 -10.02 6.72 11.30
CA ASP A 38 -9.11 7.53 12.11
C ASP A 38 -8.14 6.69 12.95
N GLU A 39 -8.48 5.43 13.27
CA GLU A 39 -7.56 4.50 13.92
C GLU A 39 -6.45 4.09 12.94
N TYR A 40 -6.81 3.77 11.70
CA TYR A 40 -5.85 3.40 10.66
C TYR A 40 -4.90 4.53 10.27
N LYS A 41 -5.35 5.79 10.33
CA LYS A 41 -4.44 6.95 10.17
C LYS A 41 -3.35 6.95 11.24
N LYS A 42 -3.74 6.73 12.50
CA LYS A 42 -2.78 6.67 13.62
C LYS A 42 -1.83 5.49 13.49
N GLU A 43 -2.31 4.34 13.00
CA GLU A 43 -1.46 3.17 12.75
C GLU A 43 -0.42 3.45 11.66
N VAL A 44 -0.80 4.10 10.56
CA VAL A 44 0.14 4.51 9.50
C VAL A 44 1.17 5.52 10.02
N GLU A 45 0.73 6.50 10.82
CA GLU A 45 1.64 7.48 11.44
C GLU A 45 2.61 6.81 12.42
N ALA A 46 2.14 5.84 13.20
CA ALA A 46 2.96 5.08 14.13
C ALA A 46 4.00 4.20 13.41
N ALA A 47 3.59 3.51 12.34
CA ALA A 47 4.50 2.73 11.50
C ALA A 47 5.60 3.63 10.90
N LEU A 48 5.23 4.76 10.30
CA LEU A 48 6.22 5.69 9.76
C LEU A 48 7.17 6.25 10.83
N ALA A 49 6.66 6.51 12.05
CA ALA A 49 7.49 6.95 13.16
C ALA A 49 8.52 5.88 13.57
N ALA A 50 8.11 4.60 13.63
CA ALA A 50 9.01 3.48 13.90
C ALA A 50 10.08 3.34 12.80
N VAL A 51 9.71 3.44 11.51
CA VAL A 51 10.70 3.45 10.42
C VAL A 51 11.70 4.59 10.56
N ARG A 52 11.24 5.79 10.93
CA ARG A 52 12.12 6.96 11.12
C ARG A 52 13.10 6.75 12.28
N GLU A 53 12.65 6.17 13.38
CA GLU A 53 13.50 5.85 14.52
C GLU A 53 14.58 4.83 14.15
N GLU A 54 14.21 3.78 13.45
CA GLU A 54 15.17 2.76 12.99
C GLU A 54 16.13 3.34 11.94
N ALA A 55 15.64 4.13 10.98
CA ALA A 55 16.45 4.78 9.95
C ALA A 55 17.48 5.74 10.53
N ALA A 56 17.22 6.34 11.71
CA ALA A 56 18.20 7.19 12.39
C ALA A 56 19.48 6.44 12.81
N ASN A 57 19.40 5.11 12.94
CA ASN A 57 20.51 4.24 13.33
C ASN A 57 20.90 3.25 12.21
N ASN A 58 20.18 3.23 11.09
CA ASN A 58 20.33 2.25 10.01
C ASN A 58 20.16 2.89 8.63
N ASP A 59 21.26 3.37 8.04
CA ASP A 59 21.31 3.99 6.71
C ASP A 59 20.89 3.06 5.55
N ARG A 60 20.67 1.76 5.81
CA ARG A 60 20.17 0.82 4.78
C ARG A 60 18.67 0.94 4.58
N ILE A 61 17.96 1.59 5.49
CA ILE A 61 16.53 1.80 5.39
C ILE A 61 16.25 2.89 4.37
N ASN A 62 15.46 2.56 3.36
CA ASN A 62 15.00 3.52 2.37
C ASN A 62 13.85 4.36 2.96
N LEU A 63 14.18 5.25 3.89
CA LEU A 63 13.21 6.16 4.52
C LEU A 63 12.39 6.97 3.50
N PRO A 64 12.99 7.53 2.41
CA PRO A 64 12.21 8.22 1.39
C PRO A 64 11.11 7.36 0.75
N LEU A 65 11.32 6.04 0.63
CA LEU A 65 10.33 5.13 0.08
C LEU A 65 9.21 4.83 1.09
N ALA A 66 9.55 4.66 2.37
CA ALA A 66 8.57 4.52 3.44
C ALA A 66 7.67 5.76 3.59
N GLU A 67 8.25 6.96 3.48
CA GLU A 67 7.49 8.21 3.52
C GLU A 67 6.48 8.29 2.38
N LYS A 68 6.89 7.94 1.15
CA LYS A 68 5.97 7.87 0.01
C LYS A 68 4.85 6.83 0.22
N LEU A 69 5.16 5.68 0.79
CA LEU A 69 4.14 4.65 1.10
C LEU A 69 3.12 5.18 2.11
N ALA A 70 3.58 5.79 3.20
CA ALA A 70 2.72 6.39 4.20
C ALA A 70 1.84 7.50 3.60
N GLU A 71 2.40 8.36 2.73
CA GLU A 71 1.61 9.35 2.00
C GLU A 71 0.50 8.72 1.14
N ARG A 72 0.77 7.59 0.48
CA ARG A 72 -0.26 6.87 -0.30
C ARG A 72 -1.29 6.20 0.59
N CYS A 73 -0.90 5.62 1.73
CA CYS A 73 -1.84 5.13 2.73
C CYS A 73 -2.79 6.25 3.21
N MET A 74 -2.25 7.42 3.54
CA MET A 74 -3.05 8.57 3.96
C MET A 74 -3.98 9.07 2.85
N HIS A 75 -3.52 9.07 1.60
CA HIS A 75 -4.37 9.39 0.45
C HIS A 75 -5.52 8.39 0.31
N LEU A 76 -5.24 7.08 0.35
CA LEU A 76 -6.28 6.03 0.28
C LEU A 76 -7.31 6.17 1.40
N LEU A 77 -6.89 6.47 2.63
CA LEU A 77 -7.78 6.72 3.78
C LEU A 77 -8.63 7.98 3.58
N SER A 78 -8.11 9.01 2.89
CA SER A 78 -8.85 10.26 2.64
C SER A 78 -9.98 10.09 1.63
N ILE A 79 -9.81 9.24 0.62
CA ILE A 79 -10.83 8.95 -0.41
C ILE A 79 -11.70 7.74 -0.04
N TYR A 80 -11.39 7.04 1.04
CA TYR A 80 -12.05 5.80 1.46
C TYR A 80 -13.58 5.86 1.49
N PRO A 81 -14.21 6.94 2.00
CA PRO A 81 -15.68 7.05 2.01
C PRO A 81 -16.30 7.03 0.60
N GLU A 82 -15.55 7.41 -0.43
CA GLU A 82 -16.02 7.47 -1.82
C GLU A 82 -15.84 6.15 -2.57
N LEU A 83 -15.10 5.19 -1.99
CA LEU A 83 -14.81 3.90 -2.61
C LEU A 83 -15.97 2.91 -2.43
N SER A 84 -16.14 2.03 -3.42
CA SER A 84 -17.01 0.84 -3.28
C SER A 84 -16.40 -0.15 -2.29
N GLU A 85 -17.22 -1.05 -1.72
CA GLU A 85 -16.77 -2.04 -0.72
C GLU A 85 -15.56 -2.88 -1.18
N ASP A 86 -15.55 -3.37 -2.41
CA ASP A 86 -14.41 -4.10 -2.98
C ASP A 86 -13.13 -3.24 -3.01
N LYS A 87 -13.26 -1.95 -3.37
CA LYS A 87 -12.12 -1.02 -3.43
C LYS A 87 -11.66 -0.60 -2.04
N ARG A 88 -12.58 -0.48 -1.09
CA ARG A 88 -12.29 -0.29 0.34
C ARG A 88 -11.46 -1.45 0.87
N ALA A 89 -11.86 -2.69 0.60
CA ALA A 89 -11.11 -3.88 0.99
C ALA A 89 -9.68 -3.88 0.42
N LEU A 90 -9.51 -3.53 -0.86
CA LEU A 90 -8.18 -3.39 -1.47
C LEU A 90 -7.33 -2.29 -0.81
N ALA A 91 -7.92 -1.14 -0.53
CA ALA A 91 -7.24 -0.03 0.15
C ALA A 91 -6.76 -0.45 1.54
N ILE A 92 -7.63 -1.08 2.35
CA ILE A 92 -7.25 -1.61 3.66
C ILE A 92 -6.18 -2.69 3.53
N GLY A 93 -6.27 -3.57 2.54
CA GLY A 93 -5.25 -4.58 2.28
C GLY A 93 -3.87 -3.98 2.08
N ALA A 94 -3.73 -2.91 1.28
CA ALA A 94 -2.45 -2.23 1.06
C ALA A 94 -1.94 -1.54 2.33
N ILE A 95 -2.82 -0.89 3.09
CA ILE A 95 -2.45 -0.21 4.34
C ILE A 95 -1.99 -1.23 5.38
N ARG A 96 -2.74 -2.32 5.56
CA ARG A 96 -2.34 -3.42 6.45
C ARG A 96 -1.04 -4.05 6.00
N TYR A 97 -0.80 -4.19 4.70
CA TYR A 97 0.47 -4.75 4.20
C TYR A 97 1.68 -3.92 4.63
N PHE A 98 1.53 -2.58 4.58
CA PHE A 98 2.53 -1.65 5.05
C PHE A 98 2.68 -1.68 6.59
N VAL A 99 1.57 -1.67 7.34
CA VAL A 99 1.54 -1.56 8.82
C VAL A 99 1.82 -2.88 9.54
N VAL A 100 1.17 -3.99 9.17
CA VAL A 100 1.14 -5.27 9.92
C VAL A 100 2.46 -6.01 9.88
N GLU A 101 3.28 -5.79 8.85
CA GLU A 101 4.59 -6.44 8.77
C GLU A 101 5.68 -5.73 9.60
N GLU A 102 5.34 -4.66 10.32
CA GLU A 102 6.18 -4.09 11.38
C GLU A 102 6.01 -4.83 12.70
N ASP A 103 6.20 -6.17 12.70
CA ASP A 103 6.74 -6.78 13.90
C ASP A 103 8.18 -6.27 14.04
N PRO A 104 8.52 -5.48 15.08
CA PRO A 104 9.87 -4.93 15.27
C PRO A 104 10.97 -6.00 15.34
N MET A 105 10.59 -7.28 15.45
CA MET A 105 11.47 -8.45 15.49
C MET A 105 11.73 -9.09 14.11
N SER A 106 11.09 -8.62 13.03
CA SER A 106 11.31 -9.13 11.68
C SER A 106 12.52 -8.44 11.01
N GLU A 107 13.73 -8.92 11.34
CA GLU A 107 14.99 -8.48 10.70
C GLU A 107 14.96 -8.54 9.15
N SER A 108 14.03 -9.32 8.57
CA SER A 108 13.97 -9.59 7.13
C SER A 108 13.47 -8.41 6.27
N LYS A 109 12.61 -7.53 6.82
CA LYS A 109 11.97 -6.47 6.01
C LYS A 109 12.87 -5.25 5.82
N PHE A 110 13.63 -4.88 6.85
CA PHE A 110 14.67 -3.84 6.75
C PHE A 110 15.81 -4.24 5.79
N ALA A 111 16.00 -5.55 5.54
CA ALA A 111 16.98 -6.04 4.58
C ALA A 111 16.49 -6.04 3.11
N ALA A 112 15.17 -6.18 2.88
CA ALA A 112 14.59 -6.31 1.54
C ALA A 112 14.32 -4.96 0.86
N GLY A 113 14.17 -3.88 1.65
CA GLY A 113 13.72 -2.58 1.14
C GLY A 113 12.23 -2.65 0.76
N PHE A 114 11.51 -1.53 0.92
CA PHE A 114 10.05 -1.45 0.73
C PHE A 114 9.54 -1.71 -0.72
N ASP A 115 10.33 -2.37 -1.56
CA ASP A 115 10.04 -2.66 -2.96
C ASP A 115 8.77 -3.48 -3.13
N ASP A 116 8.54 -4.47 -2.27
CA ASP A 116 7.35 -5.30 -2.32
C ASP A 116 6.10 -4.55 -1.83
N ASP A 117 6.23 -3.71 -0.79
CA ASP A 117 5.18 -2.78 -0.37
C ASP A 117 4.78 -1.83 -1.50
N VAL A 118 5.76 -1.29 -2.23
CA VAL A 118 5.51 -0.42 -3.39
C VAL A 118 4.80 -1.17 -4.51
N LYS A 119 5.16 -2.43 -4.78
CA LYS A 119 4.46 -3.24 -5.80
C LYS A 119 3.00 -3.50 -5.40
N VAL A 120 2.75 -3.78 -4.11
CA VAL A 120 1.40 -3.96 -3.58
C VAL A 120 0.61 -2.65 -3.69
N MET A 121 1.18 -1.53 -3.23
CA MET A 121 0.55 -0.22 -3.29
C MET A 121 0.22 0.19 -4.73
N ASN A 122 1.17 0.08 -5.65
CA ASN A 122 0.95 0.42 -7.06
C ASN A 122 -0.11 -0.47 -7.73
N HIS A 123 -0.18 -1.76 -7.36
CA HIS A 123 -1.26 -2.62 -7.83
C HIS A 123 -2.63 -2.15 -7.34
N VAL A 124 -2.76 -1.78 -6.05
CA VAL A 124 -4.02 -1.25 -5.52
C VAL A 124 -4.38 0.08 -6.19
N LEU A 125 -3.42 0.98 -6.37
CA LEU A 125 -3.65 2.24 -7.10
C LEU A 125 -4.11 2.00 -8.54
N GLU A 126 -3.61 0.95 -9.22
CA GLU A 126 -4.09 0.54 -10.54
C GLU A 126 -5.56 0.10 -10.51
N GLU A 127 -5.93 -0.79 -9.59
CA GLU A 127 -7.30 -1.28 -9.43
C GLU A 127 -8.29 -0.16 -9.04
N LEU A 128 -7.81 0.86 -8.33
CA LEU A 128 -8.61 2.03 -7.97
C LEU A 128 -8.73 3.05 -9.12
N GLY A 129 -7.81 3.02 -10.10
CA GLY A 129 -7.73 3.97 -11.21
C GLY A 129 -7.04 5.29 -10.84
N LEU A 130 -6.02 5.21 -9.97
CA LEU A 130 -5.25 6.33 -9.41
C LEU A 130 -3.80 6.28 -9.90
N GLU A 131 -3.60 6.18 -11.22
CA GLU A 131 -2.26 5.93 -11.78
C GLU A 131 -1.31 7.13 -11.66
N ASP A 132 -1.84 8.33 -11.42
CA ASP A 132 -1.08 9.53 -11.11
C ASP A 132 -0.44 9.51 -9.70
N GLN A 133 -0.86 8.56 -8.86
CA GLN A 133 -0.35 8.39 -7.50
C GLN A 133 0.72 7.30 -7.38
N TYR A 134 1.20 6.72 -8.48
CA TYR A 134 2.20 5.67 -8.40
C TYR A 134 3.49 6.11 -7.69
N ILE A 135 4.13 5.14 -7.04
CA ILE A 135 5.45 5.28 -6.44
C ILE A 135 6.47 4.69 -7.41
N GLU A 136 7.42 5.51 -7.85
CA GLU A 136 8.52 5.08 -8.71
C GLU A 136 9.60 4.35 -7.89
N LEU A 137 10.00 3.17 -8.38
CA LEU A 137 11.20 2.45 -7.92
C LEU A 137 12.35 2.89 -8.84
N TYR A 138 13.41 3.48 -8.26
CA TYR A 138 14.60 3.94 -8.98
C TYR A 138 15.76 2.96 -8.83
#